data_AF-A0A8T5XGY4-F1
#
_entry.id   AF-A0A8T5XGY4-F1
#
_cell.length_a   1.000
_cell.length_b   1.000
_cell.length_c   1.000
_cell.angle_alpha   90.00
_cell.angle_beta   90.00
_cell.angle_gamma   90.00
#
_symmetry.space_group_name_H-M   'P 1'
#
loop_
_entity.id
_entity.type
_entity.pdbx_description
1 polymer ?
#
loop_
_entity_poly.entity_id
_entity_poly.type
_entity_poly.pdbx_seq_one_letter_code
_entity_poly.pdbx_strand_id
1 'polypeptide(L)' 'MIKCYFDGACDKNGNANAKTGLGFAIDTRDNLIKVAEYGGKGTNNTAEYKALIGCLEKLIELKLDR' A
#
# COMPACT_ATOMS: atom_id res chain seq x y z
N MET A 1 9.17 -16.30 8.04
CA MET A 1 8.44 -16.03 6.80
C MET A 1 7.90 -14.62 6.91
N ILE A 2 8.24 -13.74 5.97
CA ILE A 2 7.71 -12.38 5.92
C ILE A 2 6.37 -12.43 5.21
N LYS A 3 5.36 -11.76 5.75
CA LYS A 3 4.05 -11.63 5.12
C LYS A 3 3.75 -10.16 4.86
N CYS A 4 3.27 -9.87 3.67
CA CYS A 4 2.89 -8.52 3.29
C CYS A 4 1.39 -8.50 3.00
N TYR A 5 0.72 -7.49 3.55
CA TYR A 5 -0.68 -7.20 3.34
C TYR A 5 -0.74 -5.80 2.78
N PHE A 6 -1.45 -5.60 1.68
CA PHE A 6 -1.63 -4.29 1.08
C PHE A 6 -3.09 -4.16 0.65
N ASP A 7 -3.58 -2.93 0.65
CA ASP A 7 -4.94 -2.61 0.28
C ASP A 7 -5.00 -1.17 -0.23
N GLY A 8 -5.84 -0.96 -1.23
CA GLY A 8 -6.10 0.32 -1.86
C GLY A 8 -7.54 0.75 -1.61
N ALA A 9 -7.72 1.88 -0.92
CA ALA A 9 -9.04 2.48 -0.77
C ALA A 9 -9.27 3.57 -1.82
N CYS A 10 -10.51 3.73 -2.28
CA CYS A 10 -10.90 4.84 -3.14
C CYS A 10 -12.28 5.39 -2.76
N ASP A 11 -12.33 6.65 -2.36
CA ASP A 11 -13.60 7.35 -2.15
C ASP A 11 -14.17 7.81 -3.50
N LYS A 12 -15.45 7.50 -3.74
CA LYS A 12 -16.20 7.81 -4.96
C LYS A 12 -15.53 7.30 -6.24
N ASN A 13 -15.13 6.03 -6.26
CA ASN A 13 -14.46 5.39 -7.40
C ASN A 13 -15.18 5.63 -8.73
N GLY A 14 -14.43 5.96 -9.78
CA GLY A 14 -14.96 6.31 -11.11
C GLY A 14 -15.33 7.80 -11.29
N ASN A 15 -15.24 8.62 -10.24
CA ASN A 15 -15.43 10.06 -10.33
C ASN A 15 -14.12 10.80 -10.69
N ALA A 16 -14.20 11.91 -11.43
CA ALA A 16 -13.04 12.75 -11.78
C ALA A 16 -12.28 13.32 -10.56
N ASN A 17 -12.94 13.42 -9.41
CA ASN A 17 -12.36 13.86 -8.15
C ASN A 17 -12.22 12.73 -7.11
N ALA A 18 -12.30 11.47 -7.55
CA ALA A 18 -12.06 10.32 -6.69
C ALA A 18 -10.68 10.43 -6.03
N LYS A 19 -10.64 10.15 -4.73
CA LYS A 19 -9.43 10.23 -3.90
C LYS A 19 -9.08 8.84 -3.42
N THR A 20 -7.80 8.53 -3.35
CA THR A 20 -7.33 7.21 -2.94
C THR A 20 -6.58 7.26 -1.61
N GLY A 21 -6.65 6.16 -0.88
CA GLY A 21 -5.82 5.85 0.28
C GLY A 21 -4.99 4.61 -0.01
N LEU A 22 -3.73 4.61 0.42
CA LEU A 22 -2.80 3.51 0.23
C LEU A 22 -2.46 2.95 1.61
N GLY A 23 -2.62 1.64 1.79
CA GLY A 23 -2.30 0.98 3.05
C GLY A 23 -1.47 -0.27 2.81
N PHE A 24 -0.45 -0.47 3.62
CA PHE A 24 0.22 -1.77 3.67
C PHE A 24 0.81 -2.07 5.05
N ALA A 25 0.98 -3.36 5.32
CA ALA A 25 1.59 -3.89 6.51
C ALA A 25 2.62 -4.98 6.16
N ILE A 26 3.80 -4.89 6.76
CA ILE A 26 4.87 -5.88 6.66
C ILE A 26 4.98 -6.57 8.01
N ASP A 27 4.57 -7.83 8.05
CA ASP A 27 4.63 -8.71 9.21
C ASP A 27 5.91 -9.55 9.15
N THR A 28 6.81 -9.28 10.08
CA THR A 28 8.05 -10.02 10.29
C THR A 28 7.97 -10.81 11.59
N ARG A 29 8.97 -11.65 11.89
CA ARG A 29 8.98 -12.41 13.15
C ARG A 29 8.89 -11.53 14.40
N ASP A 30 9.52 -10.36 14.35
CA ASP A 30 9.78 -9.54 15.53
C ASP A 30 9.06 -8.19 15.49
N ASN A 31 8.43 -7.83 14.37
CA ASN A 31 7.83 -6.52 14.18
C ASN A 31 6.70 -6.52 13.13
N LEU A 32 5.74 -5.61 13.31
CA LEU A 32 4.67 -5.30 12.37
C LEU A 32 4.76 -3.83 11.96
N ILE A 33 5.18 -3.59 10.72
CA ILE A 33 5.32 -2.24 10.17
C ILE A 33 4.03 -1.91 9.42
N LYS A 34 3.42 -0.75 9.71
CA LYS A 34 2.17 -0.30 9.07
C LYS A 34 2.39 1.07 8.43
N VAL A 35 1.90 1.22 7.20
CA VAL A 35 1.94 2.48 6.45
C VAL A 35 0.53 2.78 5.95
N ALA A 36 0.11 4.02 6.11
CA ALA A 36 -1.17 4.53 5.61
C ALA A 36 -0.94 5.94 5.07
N GLU A 37 -1.20 6.13 3.78
CA GLU A 37 -0.85 7.35 3.06
C GLU A 37 -1.99 7.81 2.15
N TYR A 38 -2.01 9.12 1.87
CA TYR A 38 -2.91 9.68 0.87
C TYR A 38 -2.39 9.37 -0.54
N GLY A 39 -3.16 8.60 -1.32
CA GLY A 39 -2.76 8.13 -2.66
C GLY A 39 -3.00 9.11 -3.80
N GLY A 40 -3.58 10.27 -3.51
CA GLY A 40 -3.91 11.30 -4.49
C GLY A 40 -5.23 11.07 -5.22
N LYS A 41 -5.35 11.63 -6.43
CA LYS A 41 -6.48 11.34 -7.33
C LYS A 41 -6.23 10.04 -8.08
N GLY A 42 -7.25 9.20 -8.23
CA GLY A 42 -7.14 7.94 -8.94
C GLY A 42 -8.37 7.05 -8.81
N THR A 43 -8.26 5.82 -9.28
CA THR A 43 -9.28 4.78 -9.11
C THR A 43 -8.87 3.80 -8.00
N ASN A 44 -9.80 2.93 -7.60
CA ASN A 44 -9.48 1.82 -6.70
C ASN A 44 -8.33 0.96 -7.25
N ASN A 45 -8.34 0.60 -8.53
CA ASN A 45 -7.28 -0.22 -9.13
C ASN A 45 -5.92 0.48 -9.04
N THR A 46 -5.86 1.78 -9.31
CA THR A 46 -4.61 2.55 -9.13
C THR A 46 -4.16 2.57 -7.67
N ALA A 47 -5.08 2.63 -6.71
CA ALA A 47 -4.77 2.56 -5.28
C ALA A 47 -4.14 1.21 -4.91
N GLU A 48 -4.75 0.10 -5.33
CA GLU A 48 -4.28 -1.26 -5.05
C GLU A 48 -2.87 -1.50 -5.58
N TYR A 49 -2.61 -1.14 -6.84
CA TYR A 49 -1.28 -1.28 -7.43
C TYR A 49 -0.24 -0.40 -6.73
N LYS A 50 -0.59 0.83 -6.36
CA LYS A 50 0.33 1.72 -5.64
C LYS A 50 0.61 1.22 -4.23
N ALA A 51 -0.37 0.66 -3.53
CA ALA A 51 -0.18 0.06 -2.22
C ALA A 51 0.78 -1.14 -2.27
N LEU A 52 0.64 -2.00 -3.30
CA LEU A 52 1.59 -3.08 -3.56
C LEU A 52 3.00 -2.55 -3.84
N ILE A 53 3.14 -1.58 -4.75
CA ILE A 53 4.44 -1.00 -5.11
C ILE A 53 5.12 -0.40 -3.87
N GLY A 54 4.40 0.41 -3.08
CA GLY A 54 4.94 1.00 -1.86
C GLY A 54 5.36 -0.06 -0.84
N CYS A 55 4.61 -1.15 -0.72
CA CYS A 55 4.99 -2.28 0.14
C CYS A 55 6.30 -2.93 -0.33
N LEU A 56 6.47 -3.15 -1.63
CA LEU A 56 7.69 -3.73 -2.21
C LEU A 56 8.89 -2.80 -2.08
N GLU A 57 8.72 -1.50 -2.34
CA GLU A 57 9.76 -0.49 -2.13
C GLU A 57 10.21 -0.44 -0.67
N LYS A 58 9.26 -0.54 0.27
CA LYS A 58 9.58 -0.57 1.70
C LYS A 58 10.32 -1.84 2.12
N LEU A 59 10.01 -3.00 1.53
CA LEU A 59 10.79 -4.22 1.75
C LEU A 59 12.24 -4.05 1.30
N ILE A 60 12.46 -3.46 0.12
CA ILE A 60 13.81 -3.20 -0.41
C ILE A 60 14.57 -2.21 0.49
N GLU A 61 13.92 -1.13 0.91
CA GLU A 61 14.49 -0.13 1.84
C GLU A 61 14.97 -0.79 3.14
N LEU A 62 14.19 -1.74 3.66
CA LEU A 62 14.48 -2.46 4.90
C LEU A 62 15.40 -3.67 4.70
N LYS A 63 15.82 -3.97 3.46
CA LYS A 63 16.61 -5.17 3.10
C LYS A 63 15.94 -6.48 3.50
N LEU A 64 14.61 -6.53 3.34
CA LEU A 64 13.73 -7.66 3.65
C LEU A 64 13.24 -8.38 2.38
N ASP A 65 13.86 -8.11 1.24
CA ASP A 65 13.53 -8.63 -0.10
C ASP A 65 14.14 -10.01 -0.40
N ARG A 66 14.79 -10.66 0.57
CA ARG A 66 15.57 -11.90 0.41
C ARG A 66 15.21 -12.99 1.41
#